data_AF-A0A7S0YMC9-F1
#
_entry.id   AF-A0A7S0YMC9-F1
#
_cell.length_a   1.000
_cell.length_b   1.000
_cell.length_c   1.000
_cell.angle_alpha   90.00
_cell.angle_beta   90.00
_cell.angle_gamma   90.00
#
_symmetry.space_group_name_H-M   'P 1'
#
loop_
_entity.id
_entity.type
_entity.pdbx_description
1 polymer ?
#
loop_
_entity_poly.entity_id
_entity_poly.type
_entity_poly.pdbx_seq_one_letter_code
_entity_poly.pdbx_strand_id
1 'polypeptide(L)'
;STSTSTPPHLQSRMIDTEAFITSLGRATGHEKDLAAFAERWVYGRGCSRLTLAWRYLKKSNVIELALRQEGGPSVLVAAKKAAQQRSRSEVAGRGVKILLFDADEGEQEVMIEEMGAETDLLYRQIPVTLKPSANTRKSRQSRK
;
A
#
# COMPACT_ATOMS: atom_id res chain seq x y z
N SER A 1 2.52 26.00 52.91
CA SER A 1 1.48 25.52 51.99
C SER A 1 2.14 25.21 50.66
N THR A 2 2.60 23.97 50.50
CA THR A 2 3.33 23.50 49.31
C THR A 2 2.31 23.09 48.26
N SER A 3 2.07 23.95 47.26
CA SER A 3 1.23 23.64 46.11
C SER A 3 2.01 22.74 45.16
N THR A 4 1.81 21.43 45.28
CA THR A 4 2.33 20.44 44.34
C THR A 4 1.57 20.59 43.02
N SER A 5 2.08 21.42 42.10
CA SER A 5 1.54 21.51 40.74
C SER A 5 1.74 20.16 40.06
N THR A 6 0.64 19.43 39.86
CA THR A 6 0.64 18.18 39.12
C THR A 6 1.17 18.46 37.70
N PRO A 7 2.18 17.73 37.21
CA PRO A 7 2.71 17.98 35.88
C PRO A 7 1.62 17.78 34.82
N PRO A 8 1.61 18.59 33.74
CA PRO A 8 0.48 18.70 32.81
C PRO A 8 0.11 17.39 32.09
N HIS A 9 1.01 16.39 32.09
CA HIS A 9 0.73 15.06 31.52
C HIS A 9 -0.19 14.17 32.39
N LEU A 10 -0.51 14.57 33.62
CA LEU A 10 -1.40 13.85 34.54
C LEU A 10 -2.81 14.45 34.64
N GLN A 11 -3.11 15.55 33.93
CA GLN A 11 -4.39 16.26 34.04
C GLN A 11 -5.44 15.89 32.99
N SER A 12 -5.14 14.99 32.05
CA SER A 12 -6.14 14.42 31.14
C SER A 12 -6.01 12.91 31.11
N ARG A 13 -7.04 12.18 31.58
CA ARG A 13 -7.19 10.74 31.31
C ARG A 13 -7.63 10.45 29.88
N MET A 14 -7.82 11.49 29.07
CA MET A 14 -8.20 11.38 27.67
C MET A 14 -6.97 11.67 26.81
N ILE A 15 -6.62 10.68 25.99
CA ILE A 15 -5.66 10.83 24.90
C ILE A 15 -6.47 11.12 23.63
N ASP A 16 -6.07 12.12 22.85
CA ASP A 16 -6.64 12.33 21.52
C ASP A 16 -6.03 11.35 20.50
N THR A 17 -6.69 11.19 19.36
CA THR A 17 -6.25 10.24 18.32
C THR A 17 -4.87 10.59 17.78
N GLU A 18 -4.52 11.88 17.73
CA GLU A 18 -3.23 12.33 17.22
C GLU A 18 -2.09 11.92 18.16
N ALA A 19 -2.20 12.24 19.46
CA ALA A 19 -1.25 11.86 20.49
C ALA A 19 -1.11 10.33 20.60
N PHE A 20 -2.19 9.58 20.40
CA PHE A 20 -2.14 8.12 20.35
C PHE A 20 -1.32 7.62 19.15
N ILE A 21 -1.61 8.10 17.94
CA ILE A 21 -0.92 7.68 16.71
C ILE A 21 0.57 8.07 16.75
N THR A 22 0.90 9.26 17.25
CA THR A 22 2.29 9.70 17.41
C THR A 22 3.03 8.83 18.43
N SER A 23 2.42 8.56 19.59
CA SER A 23 3.00 7.69 20.62
C SER A 23 3.24 6.28 20.10
N LEU A 24 2.27 5.72 19.35
CA LEU A 24 2.38 4.41 18.72
C LEU A 24 3.53 4.39 17.71
N GLY A 25 3.63 5.40 16.84
CA GLY A 25 4.69 5.48 15.85
C GLY A 25 6.08 5.63 16.43
N ARG A 26 6.22 6.31 17.58
CA ARG A 26 7.49 6.33 18.32
C ARG A 26 7.81 4.96 18.91
N ALA A 27 6.83 4.29 19.51
CA ALA A 27 7.02 2.98 20.11
C ALA A 27 7.40 1.90 19.08
N THR A 28 6.88 2.00 17.85
CA THR A 28 7.16 1.02 16.79
C THR A 28 8.28 1.45 15.82
N GLY A 29 8.84 2.66 15.97
CA GLY A 29 9.82 3.20 15.01
C GLY A 29 9.24 3.60 13.66
N HIS A 30 7.91 3.75 13.55
CA HIS A 30 7.16 4.05 12.32
C HIS A 30 6.41 5.39 12.40
N GLU A 31 6.92 6.37 13.15
CA GLU A 31 6.26 7.68 13.39
C GLU A 31 5.75 8.33 12.11
N LYS A 32 6.55 8.29 11.05
CA LYS A 32 6.22 8.91 9.76
C LYS A 32 5.24 8.08 8.93
N ASP A 33 5.35 6.75 8.98
CA ASP A 33 4.50 5.84 8.23
C ASP A 33 3.08 5.88 8.78
N LEU A 34 2.96 5.89 10.11
CA LEU A 34 1.68 6.01 10.80
C LEU A 34 1.07 7.40 10.63
N ALA A 35 1.87 8.47 10.61
CA ALA A 35 1.37 9.81 10.29
C ALA A 35 0.80 9.88 8.86
N ALA A 36 1.53 9.36 7.87
CA ALA A 36 1.06 9.29 6.48
C ALA A 36 -0.19 8.40 6.34
N PHE A 37 -0.23 7.27 7.04
CA PHE A 37 -1.40 6.38 7.10
C PHE A 37 -2.61 7.10 7.71
N ALA A 38 -2.42 7.82 8.81
CA ALA A 38 -3.49 8.53 9.51
C ALA A 38 -4.09 9.63 8.63
N GLU A 39 -3.25 10.46 7.99
CA GLU A 39 -3.71 11.48 7.03
C GLU A 39 -4.53 10.87 5.89
N ARG A 40 -4.14 9.68 5.41
CA ARG A 40 -4.81 9.03 4.28
C ARG A 40 -6.12 8.34 4.67
N TRP A 41 -6.13 7.60 5.77
CA TRP A 41 -7.15 6.60 6.08
C TRP A 41 -7.93 6.87 7.36
N VAL A 42 -7.40 7.66 8.29
CA VAL A 42 -8.05 7.99 9.56
C VAL A 42 -8.72 9.37 9.48
N TYR A 43 -7.97 10.39 9.08
CA TYR A 43 -8.44 11.78 8.97
C TYR A 43 -8.96 12.10 7.57
N GLY A 44 -8.43 11.41 6.57
CA GLY A 44 -8.84 11.54 5.18
C GLY A 44 -10.30 11.14 4.95
N ARG A 45 -10.94 11.73 3.92
CA ARG A 45 -12.31 11.41 3.54
C ARG A 45 -12.39 10.91 2.09
N GLY A 46 -13.42 10.11 1.82
CA GLY A 46 -13.72 9.56 0.51
C GLY A 46 -13.21 8.14 0.33
N CYS A 47 -13.57 7.51 -0.78
CA CYS A 47 -13.16 6.16 -1.13
C CYS A 47 -12.28 6.21 -2.37
N SER A 48 -11.03 5.78 -2.27
CA SER A 48 -10.16 5.65 -3.43
C SER A 48 -10.52 4.39 -4.22
N ARG A 49 -10.53 4.49 -5.54
CA ARG A 49 -10.66 3.35 -6.44
C ARG A 49 -9.28 3.01 -7.01
N LEU A 50 -8.88 1.75 -6.90
CA LEU A 50 -7.71 1.22 -7.61
C LEU A 50 -8.21 0.38 -8.80
N THR A 51 -7.84 0.78 -10.01
CA THR A 51 -8.17 0.08 -11.25
C THR A 51 -6.91 -0.58 -11.79
N LEU A 52 -7.03 -1.85 -12.14
CA LEU A 52 -5.95 -2.64 -12.74
C LEU A 52 -6.36 -3.05 -14.16
N ALA A 53 -5.51 -2.77 -15.14
CA ALA A 53 -5.56 -3.39 -16.46
C ALA A 53 -4.26 -4.16 -16.69
N TRP A 54 -4.35 -5.31 -17.36
CA TRP A 54 -3.20 -6.14 -17.63
C TRP A 54 -3.30 -6.81 -19.00
N ARG A 55 -2.15 -7.12 -19.60
CA ARG A 55 -2.04 -7.99 -20.77
C ARG A 55 -0.81 -8.88 -20.66
N TYR A 56 -0.95 -10.15 -21.04
CA TYR A 56 0.16 -11.09 -21.07
C TYR A 56 0.78 -11.19 -22.47
N LEU A 57 2.07 -10.91 -22.56
CA LEU A 57 2.87 -11.00 -23.78
C LEU A 57 3.61 -12.33 -23.82
N LYS A 58 2.99 -13.33 -24.46
CA LYS A 58 3.52 -14.70 -24.53
C LYS A 58 4.93 -14.80 -25.13
N LYS A 59 5.27 -13.96 -26.13
CA LYS A 59 6.58 -14.01 -26.81
C LYS A 59 7.73 -13.62 -25.87
N SER A 60 7.51 -12.66 -24.98
CA SER A 60 8.50 -12.16 -24.01
C SER A 60 8.31 -12.74 -22.61
N ASN A 61 7.23 -13.50 -22.38
CA ASN A 61 6.82 -14.00 -21.08
C ASN A 61 6.71 -12.90 -20.00
N VAL A 62 6.07 -11.80 -20.38
CA VAL A 62 5.89 -10.60 -19.54
C VAL A 62 4.41 -10.29 -19.38
N ILE A 63 4.00 -9.89 -18.17
CA ILE A 63 2.72 -9.22 -17.94
C ILE A 63 2.96 -7.72 -17.97
N GLU A 64 2.31 -7.03 -18.90
CA GLU A 64 2.19 -5.59 -18.83
C GLU A 64 0.99 -5.22 -17.96
N LEU A 65 1.19 -4.22 -17.13
CA LEU A 65 0.30 -3.85 -16.06
C LEU A 65 0.13 -2.34 -16.03
N ALA A 66 -1.11 -1.88 -15.95
CA ALA A 66 -1.47 -0.50 -15.76
C ALA A 66 -2.32 -0.39 -14.50
N LEU A 67 -1.82 0.35 -13.50
CA LEU A 67 -2.53 0.65 -12.26
C LEU A 67 -2.95 2.10 -12.26
N ARG A 68 -4.22 2.36 -12.00
CA ARG A 68 -4.76 3.70 -11.86
C ARG A 68 -5.39 3.86 -10.49
N GLN A 69 -4.99 4.88 -9.74
CA GLN A 69 -5.67 5.26 -8.51
C GLN A 69 -6.51 6.51 -8.77
N GLU A 70 -7.76 6.48 -8.33
CA GLU A 70 -8.72 7.54 -8.57
C GLU A 70 -9.54 7.81 -7.31
N GLY A 71 -10.22 8.97 -7.28
CA GLY A 71 -11.19 9.31 -6.26
C GLY A 71 -11.70 10.73 -6.45
N GLY A 72 -12.72 11.09 -5.67
CA GLY A 72 -13.23 12.46 -5.65
C GLY A 72 -12.22 13.45 -5.03
N PRO A 73 -12.51 14.76 -5.05
CA PRO A 73 -11.60 15.80 -4.55
C PRO A 73 -11.06 15.55 -3.14
N SER A 74 -11.89 15.06 -2.22
CA SER A 74 -11.50 14.74 -0.84
C SER A 74 -10.42 13.66 -0.77
N VAL A 75 -10.47 12.67 -1.66
CA VAL A 75 -9.46 11.62 -1.78
C VAL A 75 -8.14 12.23 -2.26
N LEU A 76 -8.16 13.13 -3.25
CA LEU A 76 -6.93 13.77 -3.72
C LEU A 76 -6.28 14.65 -2.64
N VAL A 77 -7.07 15.35 -1.83
CA VAL A 77 -6.55 16.14 -0.70
C VAL A 77 -5.88 15.24 0.34
N ALA A 78 -6.53 14.15 0.74
CA ALA A 78 -5.96 13.19 1.70
C ALA A 78 -4.69 12.52 1.16
N ALA A 79 -4.65 12.21 -0.15
CA ALA A 79 -3.48 11.67 -0.83
C ALA A 79 -2.27 12.62 -0.74
N LYS A 80 -2.49 13.91 -1.04
CA LYS A 80 -1.44 14.93 -0.98
C LYS A 80 -0.90 15.14 0.43
N LYS A 81 -1.78 15.18 1.44
CA LYS A 81 -1.35 15.29 2.85
C LYS A 81 -0.51 14.09 3.28
N ALA A 82 -0.94 12.87 2.92
CA ALA A 82 -0.18 11.66 3.21
C ALA A 82 1.18 11.64 2.49
N ALA A 83 1.25 12.10 1.23
CA ALA A 83 2.51 12.21 0.47
C ALA A 83 3.50 13.20 1.13
N GLN A 84 3.01 14.30 1.70
CA GLN A 84 3.85 15.27 2.42
C GLN A 84 4.51 14.65 3.67
N GLN A 85 3.77 13.87 4.44
CA GLN A 85 4.30 13.16 5.62
C GLN A 85 5.36 12.11 5.24
N ARG A 86 5.20 11.52 4.04
CA ARG A 86 6.04 10.44 3.53
C ARG A 86 7.40 10.86 3.00
N SER A 87 7.59 12.11 2.60
CA SER A 87 8.86 12.67 2.08
C SER A 87 10.08 12.48 3.00
N ARG A 88 9.90 11.91 4.20
CA ARG A 88 10.91 11.68 5.22
C ARG A 88 11.02 10.21 5.66
N SER A 89 10.29 9.26 5.05
CA SER A 89 10.30 7.83 5.40
C SER A 89 10.73 6.93 4.26
N GLU A 90 11.57 5.95 4.59
CA GLU A 90 11.98 4.90 3.67
C GLU A 90 11.00 3.70 3.62
N VAL A 91 9.91 3.61 4.39
CA VAL A 91 9.08 2.37 4.37
C VAL A 91 7.58 2.66 4.19
N ALA A 92 7.11 3.85 4.59
CA ALA A 92 5.70 4.24 4.50
C ALA A 92 5.07 4.06 3.12
N GLY A 93 4.06 3.19 3.01
CA GLY A 93 3.12 3.16 1.88
C GLY A 93 3.75 2.93 0.50
N ARG A 94 4.96 2.35 0.44
CA ARG A 94 5.81 2.32 -0.77
C ARG A 94 5.06 2.01 -2.06
N GLY A 95 4.16 1.05 -2.04
CA GLY A 95 3.11 1.06 -3.04
C GLY A 95 2.22 -0.16 -2.92
N VAL A 96 2.03 -0.85 -4.02
CA VAL A 96 1.08 -1.95 -4.11
C VAL A 96 1.86 -3.25 -4.33
N LYS A 97 1.58 -4.24 -3.48
CA LYS A 97 2.04 -5.62 -3.68
C LYS A 97 1.10 -6.31 -4.67
N ILE A 98 1.65 -6.90 -5.71
CA ILE A 98 0.94 -7.71 -6.69
C ILE A 98 1.31 -9.17 -6.49
N LEU A 99 0.29 -10.01 -6.42
CA LEU A 99 0.44 -11.46 -6.41
C LEU A 99 -0.01 -12.01 -7.75
N LEU A 100 0.89 -12.74 -8.41
CA LEU A 100 0.61 -13.48 -9.63
C LEU A 100 0.44 -14.95 -9.27
N PHE A 101 -0.67 -15.53 -9.69
CA PHE A 101 -0.95 -16.96 -9.53
C PHE A 101 -0.97 -17.61 -10.90
N ASP A 102 -0.27 -18.74 -11.04
CA ASP A 102 -0.47 -19.62 -12.19
C ASP A 102 -1.67 -20.56 -11.99
N ALA A 103 -1.95 -21.38 -13.00
CA ALA A 103 -3.09 -22.30 -13.00
C ALA A 103 -2.94 -23.45 -11.97
N ASP A 104 -1.73 -23.67 -11.46
CA ASP A 104 -1.36 -24.72 -10.51
C ASP A 104 -1.05 -24.13 -9.12
N GLU A 105 -1.54 -22.91 -8.84
CA GLU A 105 -1.34 -22.17 -7.57
C GLU A 105 0.12 -21.76 -7.28
N GLY A 106 1.00 -21.79 -8.28
CA GLY A 106 2.32 -21.19 -8.21
C GLY A 106 2.22 -19.68 -7.98
N GLU A 107 2.84 -19.18 -6.91
CA GLU A 107 2.79 -17.78 -6.51
C GLU A 107 4.08 -17.03 -6.85
N GLN A 108 3.93 -15.87 -7.50
CA GLN A 108 5.00 -14.90 -7.68
C GLN A 108 4.56 -13.55 -7.11
N GLU A 109 5.30 -13.09 -6.11
CA GLU A 109 5.11 -11.79 -5.49
C GLU A 109 5.93 -10.72 -6.20
N VAL A 110 5.32 -9.57 -6.48
CA VAL A 110 5.97 -8.39 -7.06
C VAL A 110 5.57 -7.15 -6.29
N MET A 111 6.54 -6.53 -5.64
CA MET A 111 6.34 -5.25 -4.97
C MET A 111 6.47 -4.11 -5.99
N ILE A 112 5.45 -3.25 -6.07
CA ILE A 112 5.49 -2.04 -6.88
C ILE A 112 5.61 -0.82 -5.97
N GLU A 113 6.83 -0.30 -5.81
CA GLU A 113 7.17 0.80 -4.89
C GLU A 113 6.89 2.21 -5.42
N GLU A 114 6.39 2.37 -6.65
CA GLU A 114 6.14 3.68 -7.27
C GLU A 114 4.67 4.12 -7.22
N MET A 115 3.78 3.25 -6.72
CA MET A 115 2.36 3.60 -6.53
C MET A 115 2.18 4.37 -5.21
N GLY A 116 2.65 5.61 -5.19
CA GLY A 116 2.46 6.54 -4.08
C GLY A 116 1.00 6.98 -3.95
N ALA A 117 0.66 7.61 -2.82
CA ALA A 117 -0.72 8.05 -2.57
C ALA A 117 -1.24 9.07 -3.60
N GLU A 118 -0.33 9.84 -4.23
CA GLU A 118 -0.63 10.87 -5.24
C GLU A 118 -0.44 10.40 -6.69
N THR A 119 0.05 9.18 -6.92
CA THR A 119 0.30 8.67 -8.27
C THR A 119 -1.02 8.27 -8.93
N ASP A 120 -1.47 9.01 -9.95
CA ASP A 120 -2.74 8.73 -10.63
C ASP A 120 -2.67 7.49 -11.53
N LEU A 121 -1.54 7.25 -12.21
CA LEU A 121 -1.38 6.15 -13.17
C LEU A 121 0.06 5.64 -13.20
N LEU A 122 0.23 4.33 -13.19
CA LEU A 122 1.50 3.64 -13.21
C LEU A 122 1.49 2.49 -14.22
N TYR A 123 2.50 2.45 -15.09
CA TYR A 123 2.72 1.35 -16.02
C TYR A 123 3.93 0.53 -15.60
N ARG A 124 3.79 -0.80 -15.61
CA ARG A 124 4.84 -1.75 -15.27
C ARG A 124 4.86 -2.95 -16.18
N GLN A 125 6.06 -3.47 -16.41
CA GLN A 125 6.28 -4.76 -17.05
C GLN A 125 6.82 -5.72 -16.00
N ILE A 126 6.16 -6.85 -15.84
CA ILE A 126 6.48 -7.87 -14.85
C ILE A 126 6.90 -9.14 -15.59
N PRO A 127 8.18 -9.53 -15.52
CA PRO A 127 8.63 -10.83 -16.02
C PRO A 127 7.94 -11.95 -15.24
N VAL A 128 7.32 -12.89 -15.95
CA VAL A 128 6.72 -14.07 -15.32
C VAL A 128 7.80 -15.12 -15.15
N THR A 129 8.13 -15.45 -13.90
CA THR A 129 9.15 -16.46 -13.58
C THR A 129 8.54 -17.81 -13.17
N LEU A 130 7.22 -17.85 -12.99
CA LEU A 130 6.45 -19.07 -12.73
C LEU A 130 6.65 -20.08 -13.86
N LYS A 131 7.06 -21.30 -13.50
CA LYS A 131 7.15 -22.42 -14.42
C LYS A 131 5.82 -23.18 -14.36
N PRO A 132 5.13 -23.42 -15.48
CA PRO A 132 3.94 -24.25 -15.47
C PRO A 132 4.28 -25.62 -14.89
N SER A 133 3.51 -26.08 -13.90
CA SER A 133 3.80 -27.35 -13.26
C SER A 133 3.68 -28.50 -14.27
N ALA A 134 4.41 -29.59 -14.05
CA ALA A 134 4.39 -30.74 -14.94
C ALA A 134 2.98 -31.37 -15.15
N ASN A 135 2.01 -31.03 -14.29
CA ASN A 135 0.65 -31.58 -14.34
C ASN A 135 -0.19 -31.03 -15.51
N THR A 136 0.07 -29.82 -16.00
CA THR A 136 -0.65 -29.26 -17.17
C THR A 136 -0.27 -29.94 -18.50
N ARG A 137 0.88 -30.64 -18.57
CA ARG A 137 1.26 -31.43 -19.77
C ARG A 137 0.44 -32.71 -19.92
N LYS A 138 0.08 -33.37 -18.81
CA LYS A 138 -0.66 -34.64 -18.85
C LYS A 138 -2.14 -34.46 -19.21
N SER A 139 -2.79 -33.41 -18.68
CA SER A 139 -4.23 -33.17 -18.95
C SER A 139 -4.53 -32.75 -20.40
N ARG A 140 -3.56 -32.19 -21.11
CA ARG A 140 -3.67 -31.86 -22.55
C ARG A 140 -3.38 -33.03 -23.48
N GLN A 141 -2.61 -34.03 -23.04
CA GLN A 141 -2.34 -35.23 -23.82
C GLN A 141 -3.47 -36.26 -23.75
N SER A 142 -4.32 -36.24 -22.71
CA SER A 142 -5.46 -37.15 -22.58
C SER A 142 -6.76 -36.65 -23.24
N ARG A 143 -6.72 -35.49 -23.92
CA ARG A 143 -7.88 -34.88 -24.62
C ARG A 143 -7.70 -34.81 -26.14
N LYS A 144 -6.79 -35.62 -26.69
CA LYS A 144 -6.66 -35.85 -28.14
C LYS A 144 -7.09 -37.26 -28.48
#